data_AF-A0A0M9IB46-F1
#
_entry.id   AF-A0A0M9IB46-F1
#
_cell.length_a   1.000
_cell.length_b   1.000
_cell.length_c   1.000
_cell.angle_alpha   90.00
_cell.angle_beta   90.00
_cell.angle_gamma   90.00
#
_symmetry.space_group_name_H-M   'P 1'
#
loop_
_entity.id
_entity.type
_entity.pdbx_description
1 polymer ?
#
loop_
_entity_poly.entity_id
_entity_poly.type
_entity_poly.pdbx_seq_one_letter_code
_entity_poly.pdbx_strand_id
1 'polypeptide(L)'
;MRQGGLRQRMAWLHTWCGLVCAWLLCLIFLAGTLSVFRAPISHWMSAEPALPRDARDVGMPAVLAAAGRLLDQEGAGARFWRIELPPATDRALRVFWRDAAGATHEAAMDPRSGERLPRPWGRKTEGGRHFMVLHYTLYGGDFGFWLVGWLSVGMLVALLSGVIVHKRIFKDFFTFRPGRGARAWLDGHNASAVLTLPFQLMIVYTGLAIFYTSYMPGPLRVLYGEQGMKGWHQELAAAGPAAASRDAMTDARLAPGVPARRQLGAFLAAAQTAMDSPARMLMVERPGQATETIRVFGRVDEEASVRRFTAQAGRAAFRAAGGEMTELRRADAPSGADVAHGVMERLHLATYGGWPLRWMYFLFGLAGTVMIATGAVLYAVKRRARHDGAFGAATPVFQRVVESLNVAAIAGGAVACIAYFHGNRLIPADWPARGQWEIRVFFLAWLATLLHALLRPPSRAWREQFGMAALLCLSLPLVKGLTTGQSIHTYVRAGDVIAASVEGVVLLAGLLFLWLAGKAGRARWSPPLAGRTPPAPPGYRWRVLARVAVAVVGGYALATLAATAMAQWLSSAGGVGRPVAVVAGTLCAFLFYGVAVMWVFAVRRAWLYLLGTVGLLAALVWAGGG
;
A
#
# COMPACT_ATOMS: atom_id res chain seq x y z
N MET A 1 30.97 3.79 -22.00
CA MET A 1 30.74 2.46 -21.39
C MET A 1 31.73 1.51 -22.03
N ARG A 2 32.50 0.72 -21.23
CA ARG A 2 33.41 -0.31 -21.78
C ARG A 2 32.63 -1.27 -22.69
N GLN A 3 33.32 -1.88 -23.66
CA GLN A 3 32.82 -2.78 -24.70
C GLN A 3 32.31 -4.13 -24.15
N GLY A 4 31.40 -4.11 -23.18
CA GLY A 4 30.78 -5.31 -22.65
C GLY A 4 29.61 -5.78 -23.50
N GLY A 5 29.41 -7.10 -23.57
CA GLY A 5 28.18 -7.71 -24.09
C GLY A 5 26.93 -7.29 -23.29
N LEU A 6 25.74 -7.60 -23.79
CA LEU A 6 24.44 -7.21 -23.21
C LEU A 6 24.37 -7.47 -21.69
N ARG A 7 24.82 -8.65 -21.25
CA ARG A 7 24.84 -9.05 -19.84
C ARG A 7 25.63 -8.08 -18.95
N GLN A 8 26.76 -7.55 -19.41
CA GLN A 8 27.57 -6.62 -18.62
C GLN A 8 26.89 -5.25 -18.49
N ARG A 9 26.16 -4.81 -19.53
CA ARG A 9 25.36 -3.58 -19.51
C ARG A 9 24.16 -3.74 -18.58
N MET A 10 23.46 -4.87 -18.64
CA MET A 10 22.35 -5.18 -17.72
C MET A 10 22.82 -5.35 -16.27
N ALA A 11 24.01 -5.91 -16.04
CA ALA A 11 24.59 -5.99 -14.71
C ALA A 11 24.89 -4.60 -14.13
N TRP A 12 25.37 -3.67 -14.96
CA TRP A 12 25.54 -2.28 -14.55
C TRP A 12 24.18 -1.65 -14.22
N LEU A 13 23.18 -1.81 -15.10
CA LEU A 13 21.84 -1.25 -14.90
C LEU A 13 21.18 -1.79 -13.64
N HIS A 14 21.16 -3.11 -13.44
CA HIS A 14 20.66 -3.78 -12.25
C HIS A 14 21.34 -3.26 -10.98
N THR A 15 22.67 -3.15 -10.97
CA THR A 15 23.43 -2.71 -9.79
C THR A 15 23.07 -1.27 -9.40
N TRP A 16 23.03 -0.35 -10.36
CA TRP A 16 22.81 1.07 -10.07
C TRP A 16 21.34 1.40 -9.82
N CYS A 17 20.44 0.84 -10.63
CA CYS A 17 19.00 0.99 -10.44
C CYS A 17 18.58 0.39 -9.10
N GLY A 18 19.06 -0.83 -8.81
CA GLY A 18 18.86 -1.50 -7.53
C GLY A 18 19.37 -0.66 -6.36
N LEU A 19 20.61 -0.15 -6.40
CA LEU A 19 21.18 0.64 -5.30
C LEU A 19 20.44 1.95 -5.06
N VAL A 20 20.18 2.74 -6.11
CA VAL A 20 19.53 4.06 -5.97
C VAL A 20 18.12 3.92 -5.41
N CYS A 21 17.41 2.88 -5.81
CA CYS A 21 16.04 2.65 -5.34
C CYS A 21 16.01 1.89 -4.01
N ALA A 22 17.05 1.14 -3.63
CA ALA A 22 17.01 0.18 -2.53
C ALA A 22 16.61 0.78 -1.19
N TRP A 23 17.11 1.96 -0.82
CA TRP A 23 16.86 2.51 0.52
C TRP A 23 15.38 2.84 0.75
N LEU A 24 14.74 3.52 -0.21
CA LEU A 24 13.32 3.81 -0.15
C LEU A 24 12.47 2.58 -0.45
N LEU A 25 12.87 1.73 -1.41
CA LEU A 25 12.15 0.49 -1.69
C LEU A 25 12.16 -0.48 -0.49
N CYS A 26 13.23 -0.51 0.30
CA CYS A 26 13.27 -1.29 1.55
C CYS A 26 12.18 -0.81 2.52
N LEU A 27 12.03 0.52 2.68
CA LEU A 27 10.98 1.08 3.51
C LEU A 27 9.58 0.85 2.92
N ILE A 28 9.40 1.03 1.61
CA ILE A 28 8.14 0.82 0.90
C ILE A 28 7.71 -0.64 1.02
N PHE A 29 8.61 -1.61 0.82
CA PHE A 29 8.30 -3.03 0.96
C PHE A 29 7.97 -3.40 2.41
N LEU A 30 8.71 -2.86 3.39
CA LEU A 30 8.40 -3.06 4.80
C LEU A 30 7.02 -2.51 5.15
N ALA A 31 6.71 -1.27 4.74
CA ALA A 31 5.43 -0.63 4.96
C ALA A 31 4.29 -1.39 4.26
N GLY A 32 4.50 -1.83 3.01
CA GLY A 32 3.55 -2.65 2.25
C GLY A 32 3.26 -3.98 2.96
N THR A 33 4.31 -4.65 3.42
CA THR A 33 4.23 -5.92 4.18
C THR A 33 3.41 -5.76 5.46
N LEU A 34 3.62 -4.67 6.21
CA LEU A 34 2.82 -4.37 7.40
C LEU A 34 1.37 -3.95 7.06
N SER A 35 1.17 -3.29 5.92
CA SER A 35 -0.15 -2.82 5.49
C SER A 35 -1.14 -3.94 5.16
N VAL A 36 -0.65 -5.16 4.84
CA VAL A 36 -1.48 -6.38 4.71
C VAL A 36 -2.29 -6.62 5.99
N PHE A 37 -1.74 -6.28 7.14
CA PHE A 37 -2.40 -6.37 8.45
C PHE A 37 -2.91 -5.02 8.96
N ARG A 38 -3.29 -4.10 8.06
CA ARG A 38 -3.82 -2.77 8.43
C ARG A 38 -4.93 -2.84 9.47
N ALA A 39 -5.94 -3.70 9.24
CA ALA A 39 -7.07 -3.82 10.16
C ALA A 39 -6.67 -4.40 11.53
N PRO A 40 -5.94 -5.52 11.64
CA PRO A 40 -5.38 -5.99 12.91
C PRO A 40 -4.52 -4.97 13.66
N ILE A 41 -3.66 -4.24 12.96
CA ILE A 41 -2.82 -3.20 13.56
C ILE A 41 -3.70 -2.05 14.08
N SER A 42 -4.63 -1.54 13.27
CA SER A 42 -5.56 -0.49 13.70
C SER A 42 -6.39 -0.94 14.90
N HIS A 43 -6.89 -2.17 14.90
CA HIS A 43 -7.64 -2.75 16.01
C HIS A 43 -6.83 -2.73 17.31
N TRP A 44 -5.60 -3.25 17.27
CA TRP A 44 -4.69 -3.22 18.43
C TRP A 44 -4.35 -1.79 18.88
N MET A 45 -4.14 -0.88 17.93
CA MET A 45 -3.75 0.51 18.17
C MET A 45 -4.88 1.39 18.72
N SER A 46 -6.13 1.10 18.36
CA SER A 46 -7.30 1.79 18.92
C SER A 46 -7.50 1.47 20.39
N ALA A 47 -7.05 0.30 20.86
CA ALA A 47 -7.15 -0.12 22.28
C ALA A 47 -8.55 0.13 22.87
N GLU A 48 -9.59 -0.24 22.14
CA GLU A 48 -10.97 -0.02 22.57
C GLU A 48 -11.23 -0.80 23.88
N PRO A 49 -11.89 -0.19 24.88
CA PRO A 49 -12.31 -0.89 26.09
C PRO A 49 -13.29 -2.02 25.77
N ALA A 50 -13.40 -3.00 26.67
CA ALA A 50 -14.46 -3.99 26.60
C ALA A 50 -15.81 -3.31 26.83
N LEU A 51 -16.85 -3.75 26.12
CA LEU A 51 -18.22 -3.28 26.36
C LEU A 51 -18.72 -3.71 27.76
N PRO A 52 -19.65 -2.95 28.37
CA PRO A 52 -20.31 -3.34 29.62
C PRO A 52 -20.98 -4.71 29.49
N ARG A 53 -20.83 -5.62 30.46
CA ARG A 53 -21.36 -7.00 30.32
C ARG A 53 -22.89 -7.06 30.39
N ASP A 54 -23.50 -6.23 31.22
CA ASP A 54 -24.92 -6.32 31.61
C ASP A 54 -25.87 -5.46 30.77
N ALA A 55 -25.46 -5.07 29.56
CA ALA A 55 -26.31 -4.27 28.68
C ALA A 55 -27.50 -5.09 28.17
N ARG A 56 -28.72 -4.56 28.35
CA ARG A 56 -29.94 -5.13 27.80
C ARG A 56 -29.92 -5.04 26.27
N ASP A 57 -30.18 -6.16 25.59
CA ASP A 57 -30.34 -6.18 24.13
C ASP A 57 -31.75 -5.72 23.74
N VAL A 58 -31.83 -4.53 23.12
CA VAL A 58 -33.08 -3.95 22.60
C VAL A 58 -33.27 -4.22 21.10
N GLY A 59 -32.32 -4.91 20.47
CA GLY A 59 -32.31 -5.19 19.05
C GLY A 59 -31.81 -4.03 18.18
N MET A 60 -31.15 -4.38 17.07
CA MET A 60 -30.53 -3.43 16.14
C MET A 60 -31.49 -2.32 15.62
N PRO A 61 -32.77 -2.57 15.32
CA PRO A 61 -33.68 -1.49 14.91
C PRO A 61 -33.84 -0.40 15.98
N ALA A 62 -33.93 -0.76 17.25
CA ALA A 62 -34.04 0.19 18.36
C ALA A 62 -32.71 0.93 18.61
N VAL A 63 -31.58 0.23 18.48
CA VAL A 63 -30.24 0.83 18.54
C VAL A 63 -30.04 1.86 17.43
N LEU A 64 -30.45 1.54 16.20
CA LEU A 64 -30.38 2.49 15.08
C LEU A 64 -31.34 3.67 15.24
N ALA A 65 -32.51 3.47 15.84
CA ALA A 65 -33.40 4.56 16.21
C ALA A 65 -32.76 5.48 17.28
N ALA A 66 -32.03 4.90 18.24
CA ALA A 66 -31.26 5.65 19.24
C ALA A 66 -30.10 6.43 18.59
N ALA A 67 -29.37 5.82 17.66
CA ALA A 67 -28.34 6.49 16.87
C ALA A 67 -28.90 7.66 16.06
N GLY A 68 -30.08 7.48 15.44
CA GLY A 68 -30.81 8.57 14.78
C GLY A 68 -31.18 9.71 15.74
N ARG A 69 -31.58 9.40 16.99
CA ARG A 69 -31.86 10.42 18.04
C ARG A 69 -30.64 11.24 18.37
N LEU A 70 -29.52 10.56 18.62
CA LEU A 70 -28.26 11.22 18.90
C LEU A 70 -27.82 12.11 17.73
N LEU A 71 -27.92 11.62 16.50
CA LEU A 71 -27.50 12.35 15.30
C LEU A 71 -28.42 13.51 14.93
N ASP A 72 -29.72 13.45 15.20
CA ASP A 72 -30.60 14.62 15.06
C ASP A 72 -30.26 15.71 16.10
N GLN A 73 -29.86 15.32 17.32
CA GLN A 73 -29.54 16.25 18.39
C GLN A 73 -28.17 16.92 18.21
N GLU A 74 -27.13 16.13 17.91
CA GLU A 74 -25.73 16.62 17.83
C GLU A 74 -25.26 16.90 16.39
N GLY A 75 -25.95 16.32 15.40
CA GLY A 75 -25.59 16.38 13.99
C GLY A 75 -26.61 17.15 13.14
N ALA A 76 -27.40 18.04 13.76
CA ALA A 76 -28.30 18.93 13.04
C ALA A 76 -27.53 19.76 12.00
N GLY A 77 -28.02 19.79 10.76
CA GLY A 77 -27.34 20.49 9.66
C GLY A 77 -26.07 19.81 9.14
N ALA A 78 -25.78 18.58 9.54
CA ALA A 78 -24.63 17.84 9.01
C ALA A 78 -24.77 17.54 7.51
N ARG A 79 -23.64 17.50 6.79
CA ARG A 79 -23.63 17.15 5.36
C ARG A 79 -23.97 15.67 5.13
N PHE A 80 -23.48 14.82 6.03
CA PHE A 80 -23.80 13.40 6.05
C PHE A 80 -23.68 12.84 7.47
N TRP A 81 -24.38 11.75 7.71
CA TRP A 81 -24.15 10.86 8.84
C TRP A 81 -23.63 9.51 8.32
N ARG A 82 -22.75 8.89 9.09
CA ARG A 82 -22.20 7.57 8.80
C ARG A 82 -22.28 6.72 10.05
N ILE A 83 -22.99 5.60 9.96
CA ILE A 83 -23.18 4.64 11.04
C ILE A 83 -22.47 3.36 10.63
N GLU A 84 -21.39 3.03 11.31
CA GLU A 84 -20.63 1.80 11.11
C GLU A 84 -21.18 0.72 12.04
N LEU A 85 -21.72 -0.35 11.44
CA LEU A 85 -22.24 -1.49 12.18
C LEU A 85 -21.07 -2.34 12.67
N PRO A 86 -21.11 -2.80 13.93
CA PRO A 86 -20.01 -3.54 14.50
C PRO A 86 -19.88 -4.93 13.84
N PRO A 87 -18.66 -5.46 13.66
CA PRO A 87 -18.45 -6.77 13.06
C PRO A 87 -19.10 -7.90 13.89
N ALA A 88 -19.11 -7.74 15.21
CA ALA A 88 -19.69 -8.62 16.21
C ALA A 88 -20.27 -7.77 17.37
N THR A 89 -21.18 -8.33 18.16
CA THR A 89 -21.90 -7.62 19.24
C THR A 89 -21.02 -7.21 20.43
N ASP A 90 -19.77 -7.68 20.47
CA ASP A 90 -18.74 -7.29 21.45
C ASP A 90 -17.97 -6.02 21.05
N ARG A 91 -18.31 -5.40 19.91
CA ARG A 91 -17.71 -4.15 19.41
C ARG A 91 -18.71 -3.01 19.41
N ALA A 92 -18.24 -1.81 19.71
CA ALA A 92 -19.08 -0.62 19.70
C ALA A 92 -19.62 -0.30 18.30
N LEU A 93 -20.88 0.14 18.24
CA LEU A 93 -21.42 0.81 17.07
C LEU A 93 -20.85 2.23 17.01
N ARG A 94 -20.33 2.65 15.85
CA ARG A 94 -19.72 3.97 15.69
C ARG A 94 -20.56 4.86 14.80
N VAL A 95 -20.84 6.06 15.27
CA VAL A 95 -21.52 7.10 14.51
C VAL A 95 -20.56 8.26 14.23
N PHE A 96 -20.60 8.76 13.00
CA PHE A 96 -19.82 9.90 12.55
C PHE A 96 -20.73 10.90 11.85
N TRP A 97 -20.48 12.18 12.04
CA TRP A 97 -21.16 13.23 11.30
C TRP A 97 -20.19 14.35 10.97
N ARG A 98 -20.42 15.00 9.83
CA ARG A 98 -19.64 16.17 9.42
C ARG A 98 -20.51 17.40 9.49
N ASP A 99 -20.14 18.35 10.34
CA ASP A 99 -20.86 19.60 10.48
C ASP A 99 -20.70 20.52 9.25
N ALA A 100 -21.40 21.65 9.26
CA ALA A 100 -21.36 22.62 8.16
C ALA A 100 -19.96 23.24 7.96
N ALA A 101 -19.17 23.39 9.03
CA ALA A 101 -17.79 23.87 9.01
C ALA A 101 -16.80 22.84 8.46
N GLY A 102 -17.25 21.60 8.24
CA GLY A 102 -16.45 20.51 7.70
C GLY A 102 -15.71 19.69 8.76
N ALA A 103 -15.88 19.99 10.05
CA ALA A 103 -15.31 19.19 11.12
C ALA A 103 -16.09 17.88 11.26
N THR A 104 -15.35 16.78 11.42
CA THR A 104 -15.92 15.43 11.56
C THR A 104 -15.90 15.03 13.02
N HIS A 105 -17.08 14.74 13.55
CA HIS A 105 -17.31 14.32 14.92
C HIS A 105 -17.60 12.83 14.97
N GLU A 106 -17.40 12.22 16.14
CA GLU A 106 -17.69 10.81 16.36
C GLU A 106 -18.29 10.53 17.75
N ALA A 107 -19.08 9.47 17.84
CA ALA A 107 -19.50 8.87 19.09
C ALA A 107 -19.54 7.33 18.95
N ALA A 108 -19.36 6.65 20.09
CA ALA A 108 -19.48 5.21 20.19
C ALA A 108 -20.73 4.88 21.02
N MET A 109 -21.43 3.82 20.64
CA MET A 109 -22.66 3.36 21.28
C MET A 109 -22.58 1.86 21.52
N ASP A 110 -23.18 1.38 22.60
CA ASP A 110 -23.33 -0.05 22.83
C ASP A 110 -24.28 -0.63 21.77
N PRO A 111 -23.87 -1.68 21.04
CA PRO A 111 -24.65 -2.23 19.93
C PRO A 111 -25.87 -3.06 20.38
N ARG A 112 -26.04 -3.29 21.69
CA ARG A 112 -27.16 -4.03 22.29
C ARG A 112 -28.18 -3.07 22.89
N SER A 113 -27.73 -2.12 23.73
CA SER A 113 -28.65 -1.19 24.41
C SER A 113 -28.92 0.10 23.63
N GLY A 114 -28.01 0.49 22.73
CA GLY A 114 -28.06 1.80 22.06
C GLY A 114 -27.69 2.96 22.98
N GLU A 115 -27.13 2.68 24.15
CA GLU A 115 -26.59 3.71 25.03
C GLU A 115 -25.27 4.25 24.51
N ARG A 116 -25.02 5.53 24.76
CA ARG A 116 -23.78 6.18 24.39
C ARG A 116 -22.66 5.76 25.34
N LEU A 117 -21.52 5.38 24.78
CA LEU A 117 -20.34 4.98 25.53
C LEU A 117 -19.50 6.21 25.95
N PRO A 118 -18.71 6.12 27.03
CA PRO A 118 -17.86 7.21 27.51
C PRO A 118 -16.86 7.70 26.45
N ARG A 119 -16.52 9.00 26.51
CA ARG A 119 -15.47 9.60 25.67
C ARG A 119 -14.16 9.78 26.46
N PRO A 120 -12.99 9.54 25.83
CA PRO A 120 -12.81 8.94 24.51
C PRO A 120 -13.07 7.42 24.54
N TRP A 121 -13.75 6.90 23.50
CA TRP A 121 -13.90 5.46 23.33
C TRP A 121 -12.67 4.91 22.61
N GLY A 122 -11.76 4.32 23.37
CA GLY A 122 -10.45 3.91 22.86
C GLY A 122 -9.57 5.12 22.49
N ARG A 123 -8.70 4.93 21.51
CA ARG A 123 -7.65 5.86 21.12
C ARG A 123 -7.78 6.18 19.65
N LYS A 124 -8.05 7.44 19.31
CA LYS A 124 -8.08 7.89 17.92
C LYS A 124 -6.68 7.80 17.33
N THR A 125 -6.49 6.90 16.37
CA THR A 125 -5.17 6.57 15.80
C THR A 125 -5.20 6.58 14.27
N GLU A 126 -4.06 6.87 13.66
CA GLU A 126 -3.87 6.58 12.23
C GLU A 126 -3.79 5.05 11.99
N GLY A 127 -3.43 4.28 13.02
CA GLY A 127 -3.48 2.83 13.02
C GLY A 127 -2.60 2.20 11.95
N GLY A 128 -3.06 1.11 11.34
CA GLY A 128 -2.38 0.51 10.20
C GLY A 128 -2.46 1.35 8.91
N ARG A 129 -3.31 2.41 8.86
CA ARG A 129 -3.41 3.30 7.68
C ARG A 129 -2.08 4.00 7.43
N HIS A 130 -1.30 4.23 8.48
CA HIS A 130 0.03 4.81 8.40
C HIS A 130 0.93 4.06 7.41
N PHE A 131 1.01 2.73 7.52
CA PHE A 131 1.85 1.92 6.65
C PHE A 131 1.37 1.93 5.20
N MET A 132 0.06 1.99 4.98
CA MET A 132 -0.51 2.14 3.65
C MET A 132 -0.12 3.50 3.04
N VAL A 133 -0.35 4.62 3.75
CA VAL A 133 -0.02 5.97 3.25
C VAL A 133 1.49 6.12 3.02
N LEU A 134 2.30 5.60 3.95
CA LEU A 134 3.76 5.57 3.82
C LEU A 134 4.18 4.78 2.58
N HIS A 135 3.56 3.64 2.29
CA HIS A 135 3.88 2.78 1.16
C HIS A 135 3.66 3.45 -0.20
N TYR A 136 2.53 4.15 -0.42
CA TYR A 136 2.21 4.71 -1.74
C TYR A 136 2.52 6.21 -1.90
N THR A 137 2.74 6.96 -0.80
CA THR A 137 3.06 8.40 -0.88
C THR A 137 4.27 8.84 -0.07
N LEU A 138 4.83 7.99 0.81
CA LEU A 138 5.87 8.39 1.76
C LEU A 138 5.50 9.63 2.62
N TYR A 139 4.21 9.97 2.75
CA TYR A 139 3.72 11.25 3.30
C TYR A 139 4.18 12.51 2.56
N GLY A 140 4.70 12.39 1.34
CA GLY A 140 5.16 13.49 0.50
C GLY A 140 4.10 14.09 -0.44
N GLY A 141 2.81 13.80 -0.22
CA GLY A 141 1.72 14.24 -1.10
C GLY A 141 1.91 13.76 -2.54
N ASP A 142 1.62 14.63 -3.51
CA ASP A 142 1.77 14.33 -4.94
C ASP A 142 3.22 14.02 -5.33
N PHE A 143 4.19 14.73 -4.74
CA PHE A 143 5.61 14.45 -4.98
C PHE A 143 5.95 13.01 -4.57
N GLY A 144 5.51 12.61 -3.38
CA GLY A 144 5.76 11.26 -2.88
C GLY A 144 5.04 10.18 -3.68
N PHE A 145 3.83 10.45 -4.14
CA PHE A 145 3.09 9.59 -5.08
C PHE A 145 3.90 9.34 -6.37
N TRP A 146 4.35 10.40 -7.04
CA TRP A 146 5.17 10.27 -8.25
C TRP A 146 6.51 9.59 -7.97
N LEU A 147 7.16 9.92 -6.85
CA LEU A 147 8.42 9.30 -6.44
C LEU A 147 8.29 7.79 -6.28
N VAL A 148 7.24 7.30 -5.62
CA VAL A 148 6.97 5.86 -5.49
C VAL A 148 6.71 5.22 -6.85
N GLY A 149 5.98 5.89 -7.75
CA GLY A 149 5.81 5.44 -9.15
C GLY A 149 7.15 5.26 -9.88
N TRP A 150 8.04 6.25 -9.78
CA TRP A 150 9.40 6.19 -10.35
C TRP A 150 10.23 5.05 -9.76
N LEU A 151 10.18 4.86 -8.44
CA LEU A 151 10.87 3.76 -7.75
C LEU A 151 10.34 2.39 -8.18
N SER A 152 9.02 2.26 -8.40
CA SER A 152 8.38 1.04 -8.88
C SER A 152 8.82 0.67 -10.31
N VAL A 153 8.88 1.64 -11.23
CA VAL A 153 9.46 1.42 -12.57
C VAL A 153 10.93 1.05 -12.48
N GLY A 154 11.69 1.73 -11.61
CA GLY A 154 13.09 1.39 -11.33
C GLY A 154 13.26 -0.03 -10.82
N MET A 155 12.37 -0.49 -9.94
CA MET A 155 12.34 -1.87 -9.47
C MET A 155 12.00 -2.84 -10.60
N LEU A 156 11.02 -2.55 -11.45
CA LEU A 156 10.67 -3.39 -12.59
C LEU A 156 11.88 -3.56 -13.52
N VAL A 157 12.59 -2.47 -13.84
CA VAL A 157 13.84 -2.50 -14.62
C VAL A 157 14.92 -3.32 -13.89
N ALA A 158 15.05 -3.19 -12.57
CA ALA A 158 16.01 -3.97 -11.78
C ALA A 158 15.67 -5.47 -11.80
N LEU A 159 14.40 -5.85 -11.71
CA LEU A 159 13.95 -7.25 -11.80
C LEU A 159 14.22 -7.83 -13.19
N LEU A 160 13.79 -7.15 -14.24
CA LEU A 160 13.97 -7.60 -15.63
C LEU A 160 15.46 -7.71 -16.01
N SER A 161 16.27 -6.70 -15.65
CA SER A 161 17.71 -6.75 -15.86
C SER A 161 18.40 -7.81 -14.98
N GLY A 162 17.88 -8.08 -13.78
CA GLY A 162 18.36 -9.14 -12.89
C GLY A 162 18.20 -10.54 -13.50
N VAL A 163 17.04 -10.81 -14.10
CA VAL A 163 16.78 -12.06 -14.84
C VAL A 163 17.79 -12.26 -15.98
N ILE A 164 18.07 -11.21 -16.77
CA ILE A 164 19.06 -11.29 -17.86
C ILE A 164 20.48 -11.53 -17.33
N VAL A 165 20.83 -10.96 -16.18
CA VAL A 165 22.16 -11.10 -15.58
C VAL A 165 22.41 -12.53 -15.09
N HIS A 166 21.36 -13.20 -14.63
CA HIS A 166 21.41 -14.48 -13.93
C HIS A 166 21.18 -15.69 -14.86
N LYS A 167 22.20 -16.03 -15.66
CA LYS A 167 22.16 -17.15 -16.64
C LYS A 167 21.91 -18.54 -15.99
N ARG A 168 22.17 -18.69 -14.68
CA ARG A 168 22.08 -19.97 -13.94
C ARG A 168 21.06 -19.92 -12.80
N ILE A 169 19.98 -19.16 -13.00
CA ILE A 169 18.97 -18.88 -11.98
C ILE A 169 18.48 -20.15 -11.25
N PHE A 170 18.30 -21.26 -11.98
CA PHE A 170 17.87 -22.55 -11.43
C PHE A 170 19.01 -23.39 -10.82
N LYS A 171 20.23 -23.34 -11.36
CA LYS A 171 21.36 -24.14 -10.87
C LYS A 171 21.92 -23.58 -9.57
N ASP A 172 22.00 -22.26 -9.47
CA ASP A 172 22.54 -21.58 -8.29
C ASP A 172 21.52 -21.53 -7.14
N PHE A 173 20.21 -21.68 -7.43
CA PHE A 173 19.14 -21.74 -6.43
C PHE A 173 19.33 -22.88 -5.41
N PHE A 174 19.73 -24.08 -5.86
CA PHE A 174 19.95 -25.24 -4.99
C PHE A 174 21.30 -25.26 -4.28
N THR A 175 22.13 -24.23 -4.48
CA THR A 175 23.52 -24.24 -4.01
C THR A 175 23.73 -23.21 -2.90
N PHE A 176 23.17 -23.45 -1.70
CA PHE A 176 23.49 -22.61 -0.54
C PHE A 176 24.84 -23.01 0.07
N ARG A 177 25.80 -22.07 0.11
CA ARG A 177 27.15 -22.33 0.64
C ARG A 177 27.41 -21.52 1.93
N PRO A 178 27.01 -22.04 3.09
CA PRO A 178 27.18 -21.34 4.37
C PRO A 178 28.67 -21.08 4.68
N GLY A 179 28.94 -19.99 5.41
CA GLY A 179 30.28 -19.69 5.95
C GLY A 179 31.26 -18.96 5.02
N ARG A 180 30.95 -18.73 3.74
CA ARG A 180 31.87 -18.11 2.77
C ARG A 180 31.70 -16.59 2.57
N GLY A 181 31.46 -15.84 3.65
CA GLY A 181 31.41 -14.37 3.63
C GLY A 181 30.54 -13.79 2.50
N ALA A 182 31.11 -12.95 1.63
CA ALA A 182 30.41 -12.31 0.52
C ALA A 182 29.74 -13.29 -0.48
N ARG A 183 30.22 -14.53 -0.59
CA ARG A 183 29.58 -15.56 -1.44
C ARG A 183 28.30 -16.10 -0.80
N ALA A 184 28.29 -16.33 0.50
CA ALA A 184 27.07 -16.72 1.22
C ALA A 184 25.99 -15.61 1.14
N TRP A 185 26.39 -14.33 1.16
CA TRP A 185 25.48 -13.21 0.93
C TRP A 185 24.93 -13.16 -0.50
N LEU A 186 25.76 -13.45 -1.49
CA LEU A 186 25.31 -13.56 -2.89
C LEU A 186 24.34 -14.74 -3.06
N ASP A 187 24.63 -15.89 -2.46
CA ASP A 187 23.77 -17.06 -2.50
C ASP A 187 22.43 -16.77 -1.80
N GLY A 188 22.42 -16.06 -0.67
CA GLY A 188 21.20 -15.61 0.01
C GLY A 188 20.38 -14.58 -0.79
N HIS A 189 21.05 -13.60 -1.42
CA HIS A 189 20.38 -12.66 -2.32
C HIS A 189 19.76 -13.39 -3.51
N ASN A 190 20.48 -14.33 -4.12
CA ASN A 190 19.97 -15.13 -5.23
C ASN A 190 18.79 -16.01 -4.81
N ALA A 191 18.90 -16.74 -3.69
CA ALA A 191 17.84 -17.61 -3.20
C ALA A 191 16.55 -16.83 -2.90
N SER A 192 16.67 -15.71 -2.18
CA SER A 192 15.52 -14.84 -1.88
C SER A 192 14.94 -14.19 -3.13
N ALA A 193 15.78 -13.76 -4.08
CA ALA A 193 15.33 -13.16 -5.34
C ALA A 193 14.57 -14.15 -6.22
N VAL A 194 15.10 -15.36 -6.43
CA VAL A 194 14.50 -16.35 -7.32
C VAL A 194 13.21 -16.93 -6.75
N LEU A 195 13.21 -17.25 -5.45
CA LEU A 195 12.04 -17.81 -4.77
C LEU A 195 10.83 -16.87 -4.87
N THR A 196 11.08 -15.56 -4.74
CA THR A 196 10.00 -14.56 -4.69
C THR A 196 9.83 -13.79 -6.00
N LEU A 197 10.57 -14.11 -7.06
CA LEU A 197 10.54 -13.37 -8.32
C LEU A 197 9.12 -13.22 -8.90
N PRO A 198 8.29 -14.29 -9.00
CA PRO A 198 6.94 -14.15 -9.54
C PRO A 198 6.08 -13.19 -8.70
N PHE A 199 6.18 -13.30 -7.38
CA PHE A 199 5.48 -12.43 -6.44
C PHE A 199 5.95 -10.98 -6.56
N GLN A 200 7.26 -10.73 -6.62
CA GLN A 200 7.81 -9.38 -6.73
C GLN A 200 7.46 -8.72 -8.06
N LEU A 201 7.49 -9.46 -9.17
CA LEU A 201 7.07 -8.94 -10.46
C LEU A 201 5.58 -8.59 -10.43
N MET A 202 4.75 -9.48 -9.88
CA MET A 202 3.32 -9.25 -9.72
C MET A 202 3.05 -8.02 -8.86
N ILE A 203 3.62 -7.92 -7.67
CA ILE A 203 3.28 -6.87 -6.70
C ILE A 203 3.73 -5.48 -7.15
N VAL A 204 4.89 -5.37 -7.81
CA VAL A 204 5.39 -4.09 -8.35
C VAL A 204 4.55 -3.65 -9.53
N TYR A 205 4.22 -4.59 -10.43
CA TYR A 205 3.38 -4.29 -11.59
C TYR A 205 1.96 -3.89 -11.17
N THR A 206 1.34 -4.63 -10.26
CA THR A 206 -0.02 -4.31 -9.78
C THR A 206 -0.05 -2.99 -9.00
N GLY A 207 1.04 -2.62 -8.30
CA GLY A 207 1.15 -1.32 -7.62
C GLY A 207 1.14 -0.14 -8.59
N LEU A 208 1.80 -0.27 -9.74
CA LEU A 208 1.71 0.71 -10.83
C LEU A 208 0.31 0.70 -11.47
N ALA A 209 -0.26 -0.49 -11.64
CA ALA A 209 -1.58 -0.68 -12.25
C ALA A 209 -2.73 -0.04 -11.45
N ILE A 210 -2.64 0.08 -10.12
CA ILE A 210 -3.71 0.78 -9.35
C ILE A 210 -3.87 2.24 -9.79
N PHE A 211 -2.81 2.87 -10.27
CA PHE A 211 -2.83 4.29 -10.65
C PHE A 211 -2.53 4.51 -12.13
N TYR A 212 -2.83 3.53 -12.99
CA TYR A 212 -2.39 3.54 -14.39
C TYR A 212 -2.79 4.81 -15.15
N THR A 213 -4.03 5.29 -14.98
CA THR A 213 -4.52 6.50 -15.66
C THR A 213 -3.85 7.78 -15.16
N SER A 214 -3.40 7.79 -13.90
CA SER A 214 -2.69 8.92 -13.31
C SER A 214 -1.26 9.00 -13.84
N TYR A 215 -0.59 7.85 -13.97
CA TYR A 215 0.78 7.79 -14.48
C TYR A 215 0.87 7.91 -16.01
N MET A 216 -0.14 7.42 -16.74
CA MET A 216 -0.10 7.32 -18.21
C MET A 216 -1.47 7.73 -18.80
N PRO A 217 -1.81 9.04 -18.79
CA PRO A 217 -3.14 9.50 -19.20
C PRO A 217 -3.39 9.49 -20.71
N GLY A 218 -2.38 9.22 -21.54
CA GLY A 218 -2.46 9.31 -23.02
C GLY A 218 -3.62 8.51 -23.64
N PRO A 219 -3.76 7.20 -23.36
CA PRO A 219 -4.88 6.39 -23.83
C PRO A 219 -6.25 6.95 -23.44
N LEU A 220 -6.40 7.44 -22.21
CA LEU A 220 -7.65 8.02 -21.73
C LEU A 220 -7.99 9.33 -22.45
N ARG A 221 -6.99 10.22 -22.61
CA ARG A 221 -7.17 11.52 -23.26
C ARG A 221 -7.46 11.40 -24.74
N VAL A 222 -6.82 10.48 -25.45
CA VAL A 222 -7.07 10.32 -26.89
C VAL A 222 -8.45 9.74 -27.17
N LEU A 223 -8.90 8.81 -26.32
CA LEU A 223 -10.19 8.15 -26.53
C LEU A 223 -11.35 8.95 -25.96
N TYR A 224 -11.19 9.81 -24.95
CA TYR A 224 -12.31 10.51 -24.30
C TYR A 224 -12.12 12.03 -24.13
N GLY A 225 -11.02 12.60 -24.63
CA GLY A 225 -10.71 14.03 -24.52
C GLY A 225 -10.20 14.47 -23.12
N GLU A 226 -10.07 15.79 -22.93
CA GLU A 226 -9.50 16.39 -21.71
C GLU A 226 -10.34 16.13 -20.43
N GLN A 227 -11.67 15.98 -20.56
CA GLN A 227 -12.56 15.56 -19.46
C GLN A 227 -12.79 14.04 -19.44
N GLY A 228 -11.91 13.28 -20.10
CA GLY A 228 -12.18 11.91 -20.48
C GLY A 228 -12.45 10.94 -19.34
N MET A 229 -11.95 11.22 -18.13
CA MET A 229 -12.23 10.41 -16.95
C MET A 229 -13.73 10.32 -16.63
N LYS A 230 -14.48 11.41 -16.81
CA LYS A 230 -15.94 11.42 -16.56
C LYS A 230 -16.66 10.54 -17.57
N GLY A 231 -16.36 10.70 -18.86
CA GLY A 231 -16.95 9.90 -19.93
C GLY A 231 -16.61 8.42 -19.82
N TRP A 232 -15.35 8.11 -19.51
CA TRP A 232 -14.90 6.74 -19.28
C TRP A 232 -15.61 6.08 -18.10
N HIS A 233 -15.76 6.78 -16.95
CA HIS A 233 -16.53 6.27 -15.82
C HIS A 233 -18.03 6.09 -16.13
N GLN A 234 -18.62 6.99 -16.93
CA GLN A 234 -20.02 6.87 -17.36
C GLN A 234 -20.21 5.65 -18.27
N GLU A 235 -19.31 5.42 -19.23
CA GLU A 235 -19.37 4.27 -20.12
C GLU A 235 -19.11 2.96 -19.37
N LEU A 236 -18.15 2.93 -18.44
CA LEU A 236 -17.95 1.80 -17.53
C LEU A 236 -19.18 1.52 -16.64
N ALA A 237 -19.85 2.57 -16.15
CA ALA A 237 -21.05 2.42 -15.35
C ALA A 237 -22.24 1.92 -16.18
N ALA A 238 -22.38 2.41 -17.42
CA ALA A 238 -23.40 1.94 -18.37
C ALA A 238 -23.16 0.49 -18.82
N ALA A 239 -21.88 0.09 -18.95
CA ALA A 239 -21.45 -1.27 -19.24
C ALA A 239 -21.33 -2.16 -17.98
N GLY A 240 -21.71 -1.65 -16.81
CA GLY A 240 -21.78 -2.43 -15.57
C GLY A 240 -22.86 -3.50 -15.64
N PRO A 241 -22.91 -4.44 -14.66
CA PRO A 241 -24.04 -5.38 -14.57
C PRO A 241 -25.34 -4.58 -14.58
N ALA A 242 -26.30 -5.01 -15.40
CA ALA A 242 -27.59 -4.35 -15.54
C ALA A 242 -28.17 -4.03 -14.16
N ALA A 243 -28.73 -2.82 -13.99
CA ALA A 243 -29.46 -2.46 -12.79
C ALA A 243 -30.39 -3.62 -12.43
N ALA A 244 -30.34 -4.09 -11.18
CA ALA A 244 -31.19 -5.19 -10.75
C ALA A 244 -32.64 -4.86 -11.12
N SER A 245 -33.42 -5.85 -11.56
CA SER A 245 -34.81 -5.61 -11.95
C SER A 245 -35.57 -4.93 -10.81
N ARG A 246 -36.58 -4.11 -11.12
CA ARG A 246 -37.43 -3.51 -10.07
C ARG A 246 -38.02 -4.58 -9.15
N ASP A 247 -38.28 -5.78 -9.65
CA ASP A 247 -38.77 -6.92 -8.87
C ASP A 247 -37.79 -7.43 -7.81
N ALA A 248 -36.49 -7.17 -8.00
CA ALA A 248 -35.44 -7.50 -7.04
C ALA A 248 -35.27 -6.43 -5.94
N MET A 249 -35.89 -5.26 -6.10
CA MET A 249 -35.81 -4.14 -5.18
C MET A 249 -36.88 -4.27 -4.09
N THR A 250 -36.47 -4.03 -2.85
CA THR A 250 -37.35 -4.12 -1.68
C THR A 250 -37.44 -2.76 -1.02
N ASP A 251 -38.58 -2.09 -1.11
CA ASP A 251 -38.78 -0.79 -0.46
C ASP A 251 -38.79 -0.93 1.07
N ALA A 252 -38.30 0.10 1.76
CA ALA A 252 -38.36 0.18 3.21
C ALA A 252 -39.79 0.53 3.67
N ARG A 253 -40.39 -0.35 4.49
CA ARG A 253 -41.71 -0.10 5.08
C ARG A 253 -41.58 0.87 6.25
N LEU A 254 -42.06 2.10 6.07
CA LEU A 254 -41.99 3.16 7.08
C LEU A 254 -43.33 3.34 7.79
N ALA A 255 -43.29 3.52 9.10
CA ALA A 255 -44.44 3.96 9.88
C ALA A 255 -44.79 5.43 9.51
N PRO A 256 -46.06 5.74 9.21
CA PRO A 256 -46.49 7.11 8.94
C PRO A 256 -46.18 8.07 10.10
N GLY A 257 -45.86 9.33 9.78
CA GLY A 257 -45.64 10.38 10.77
C GLY A 257 -44.32 10.30 11.55
N VAL A 258 -43.52 9.24 11.37
CA VAL A 258 -42.20 9.12 12.00
C VAL A 258 -41.10 9.44 10.99
N PRO A 259 -40.16 10.37 11.28
CA PRO A 259 -39.07 10.70 10.36
C PRO A 259 -38.24 9.47 9.97
N ALA A 260 -37.82 9.37 8.70
CA ALA A 260 -37.04 8.25 8.18
C ALA A 260 -35.76 7.96 9.00
N ARG A 261 -35.11 9.01 9.52
CA ARG A 261 -33.91 8.94 10.38
C ARG A 261 -34.14 8.27 11.74
N ARG A 262 -35.40 8.13 12.18
CA ARG A 262 -35.79 7.36 13.36
C ARG A 262 -36.07 5.89 13.03
N GLN A 263 -36.19 5.55 11.76
CA GLN A 263 -36.59 4.24 11.24
C GLN A 263 -35.47 3.57 10.43
N LEU A 264 -34.20 3.91 10.71
CA LEU A 264 -33.03 3.38 10.01
C LEU A 264 -32.94 1.84 10.01
N GLY A 265 -33.54 1.18 11.01
CA GLY A 265 -33.70 -0.28 11.05
C GLY A 265 -34.53 -0.85 9.89
N ALA A 266 -35.55 -0.13 9.41
CA ALA A 266 -36.37 -0.58 8.27
C ALA A 266 -35.57 -0.56 6.96
N PHE A 267 -34.78 0.50 6.74
CA PHE A 267 -33.86 0.60 5.59
C PHE A 267 -32.77 -0.47 5.65
N LEU A 268 -32.21 -0.72 6.84
CA LEU A 268 -31.24 -1.78 7.05
C LEU A 268 -31.82 -3.15 6.65
N ALA A 269 -32.99 -3.50 7.17
CA ALA A 269 -33.64 -4.78 6.89
C ALA A 269 -33.94 -4.95 5.39
N ALA A 270 -34.59 -3.94 4.78
CA ALA A 270 -34.92 -3.97 3.36
C ALA A 270 -33.67 -4.11 2.47
N ALA A 271 -32.59 -3.40 2.81
CA ALA A 271 -31.32 -3.51 2.11
C ALA A 271 -30.68 -4.90 2.26
N GLN A 272 -30.63 -5.46 3.47
CA GLN A 272 -30.04 -6.78 3.69
C GLN A 272 -30.80 -7.87 2.92
N THR A 273 -32.13 -7.79 2.86
CA THR A 273 -32.97 -8.69 2.06
C THR A 273 -32.68 -8.54 0.57
N ALA A 274 -32.67 -7.31 0.04
CA ALA A 274 -32.48 -7.10 -1.39
C ALA A 274 -31.05 -7.43 -1.89
N MET A 275 -30.04 -7.11 -1.06
CA MET A 275 -28.64 -7.39 -1.34
C MET A 275 -28.25 -8.86 -1.11
N ASP A 276 -29.06 -9.60 -0.37
CA ASP A 276 -28.75 -10.94 0.17
C ASP A 276 -27.38 -10.97 0.87
N SER A 277 -27.11 -9.96 1.69
CA SER A 277 -25.80 -9.78 2.32
C SER A 277 -25.91 -8.94 3.61
N PRO A 278 -25.16 -9.27 4.67
CA PRO A 278 -25.17 -8.49 5.90
C PRO A 278 -24.60 -7.10 5.67
N ALA A 279 -25.20 -6.08 6.29
CA ALA A 279 -24.69 -4.72 6.16
C ALA A 279 -23.42 -4.48 7.00
N ARG A 280 -22.60 -3.56 6.52
CA ARG A 280 -21.43 -3.02 7.21
C ARG A 280 -21.69 -1.60 7.71
N MET A 281 -22.43 -0.81 6.94
CA MET A 281 -22.53 0.62 7.16
C MET A 281 -23.83 1.18 6.58
N LEU A 282 -24.41 2.15 7.29
CA LEU A 282 -25.43 3.05 6.75
C LEU A 282 -24.84 4.45 6.60
N MET A 283 -25.19 5.13 5.52
CA MET A 283 -24.83 6.52 5.27
C MET A 283 -26.11 7.31 4.96
N VAL A 284 -26.35 8.37 5.73
CA VAL A 284 -27.46 9.30 5.50
C VAL A 284 -26.89 10.56 4.86
N GLU A 285 -27.21 10.78 3.59
CA GLU A 285 -26.79 11.95 2.82
C GLU A 285 -27.86 13.04 2.94
N ARG A 286 -27.43 14.28 3.22
CA ARG A 286 -28.32 15.45 3.35
C ARG A 286 -29.46 15.21 4.38
N PRO A 287 -29.14 14.81 5.62
CA PRO A 287 -30.13 14.55 6.66
C PRO A 287 -31.03 15.77 6.89
N GLY A 288 -32.35 15.57 6.89
CA GLY A 288 -33.34 16.63 7.12
C GLY A 288 -33.77 17.40 5.87
N GLN A 289 -33.17 17.14 4.70
CA GLN A 289 -33.53 17.81 3.45
C GLN A 289 -34.52 16.98 2.63
N ALA A 290 -35.27 17.62 1.71
CA ALA A 290 -36.20 16.93 0.82
C ALA A 290 -35.50 15.86 -0.08
N THR A 291 -34.21 16.07 -0.39
CA THR A 291 -33.38 15.14 -1.16
C THR A 291 -32.56 14.18 -0.28
N GLU A 292 -33.00 13.94 0.96
CA GLU A 292 -32.35 13.00 1.88
C GLU A 292 -32.31 11.59 1.27
N THR A 293 -31.12 10.98 1.30
CA THR A 293 -30.88 9.66 0.72
C THR A 293 -30.21 8.77 1.76
N ILE A 294 -30.70 7.54 1.91
CA ILE A 294 -30.11 6.55 2.80
C ILE A 294 -29.43 5.50 1.95
N ARG A 295 -28.12 5.31 2.15
CA ARG A 295 -27.33 4.29 1.47
C ARG A 295 -26.91 3.23 2.47
N VAL A 296 -27.09 1.98 2.11
CA VAL A 296 -26.65 0.82 2.89
C VAL A 296 -25.58 0.09 2.10
N PHE A 297 -24.46 -0.16 2.75
CA PHE A 297 -23.33 -0.90 2.18
C PHE A 297 -23.23 -2.26 2.86
N GLY A 298 -23.24 -3.31 2.07
CA GLY A 298 -23.01 -4.69 2.49
C GLY A 298 -21.59 -4.95 2.97
N ARG A 299 -21.39 -6.08 3.63
CA ARG A 299 -20.08 -6.69 3.82
C ARG A 299 -19.73 -7.44 2.54
N VAL A 300 -18.44 -7.45 2.21
CA VAL A 300 -17.95 -8.43 1.23
C VAL A 300 -18.04 -9.79 1.92
N ASP A 301 -18.72 -10.74 1.32
CA ASP A 301 -18.73 -12.11 1.82
C ASP A 301 -17.29 -12.66 1.82
N GLU A 302 -16.81 -13.05 3.01
CA GLU A 302 -15.45 -13.55 3.19
C GLU A 302 -15.25 -14.85 2.41
N GLU A 303 -16.25 -15.75 2.37
CA GLU A 303 -16.15 -17.00 1.62
C GLU A 303 -16.10 -16.75 0.11
N ALA A 304 -16.97 -15.87 -0.41
CA ALA A 304 -16.89 -15.44 -1.80
C ALA A 304 -15.56 -14.74 -2.11
N SER A 305 -14.98 -13.96 -1.19
CA SER A 305 -13.68 -13.30 -1.39
C SER A 305 -12.49 -14.27 -1.41
N VAL A 306 -12.65 -15.46 -0.81
CA VAL A 306 -11.68 -16.55 -0.92
C VAL A 306 -11.80 -17.23 -2.29
N ARG A 307 -13.02 -17.44 -2.80
CA ARG A 307 -13.28 -18.21 -4.02
C ARG A 307 -13.24 -17.40 -5.32
N ARG A 308 -13.54 -16.10 -5.26
CA ARG A 308 -13.72 -15.23 -6.44
C ARG A 308 -12.94 -13.93 -6.32
N PHE A 309 -12.10 -13.67 -7.32
CA PHE A 309 -11.38 -12.40 -7.45
C PHE A 309 -12.32 -11.19 -7.64
N THR A 310 -13.56 -11.38 -8.10
CA THR A 310 -14.50 -10.28 -8.37
C THR A 310 -15.50 -10.01 -7.24
N ALA A 311 -15.41 -10.71 -6.11
CA ALA A 311 -16.37 -10.61 -5.00
C ALA A 311 -16.50 -9.16 -4.49
N GLN A 312 -17.70 -8.58 -4.57
CA GLN A 312 -17.96 -7.18 -4.20
C GLN A 312 -18.98 -7.10 -3.06
N ALA A 313 -19.00 -5.96 -2.36
CA ALA A 313 -20.04 -5.71 -1.37
C ALA A 313 -21.33 -5.30 -2.07
N GLY A 314 -22.46 -5.82 -1.57
CA GLY A 314 -23.77 -5.32 -1.96
C GLY A 314 -23.91 -3.82 -1.62
N ARG A 315 -24.75 -3.11 -2.37
CA ARG A 315 -25.13 -1.73 -2.07
C ARG A 315 -26.61 -1.53 -2.38
N ALA A 316 -27.30 -0.83 -1.50
CA ALA A 316 -28.64 -0.34 -1.74
C ALA A 316 -28.72 1.17 -1.44
N ALA A 317 -29.54 1.92 -2.18
CA ALA A 317 -29.85 3.31 -1.88
C ALA A 317 -31.37 3.52 -1.88
N PHE A 318 -31.83 4.42 -1.02
CA PHE A 318 -33.24 4.71 -0.80
C PHE A 318 -33.51 6.21 -0.74
N ARG A 319 -34.67 6.63 -1.24
CA ARG A 319 -35.23 7.95 -0.99
C ARG A 319 -35.86 7.97 0.39
N ALA A 320 -35.39 8.84 1.28
CA ALA A 320 -35.81 8.83 2.68
C ALA A 320 -37.31 9.19 2.87
N ALA A 321 -37.88 10.06 2.04
CA ALA A 321 -39.25 10.54 2.19
C ALA A 321 -40.33 9.44 2.09
N GLY A 322 -40.10 8.41 1.27
CA GLY A 322 -41.07 7.35 1.01
C GLY A 322 -40.58 5.92 1.26
N GLY A 323 -39.28 5.74 1.53
CA GLY A 323 -38.71 4.40 1.68
C GLY A 323 -38.42 3.69 0.35
N GLU A 324 -38.69 4.32 -0.79
CA GLU A 324 -38.46 3.76 -2.13
C GLU A 324 -36.98 3.49 -2.37
N MET A 325 -36.65 2.26 -2.76
CA MET A 325 -35.31 1.89 -3.18
C MET A 325 -35.04 2.49 -4.58
N THR A 326 -33.90 3.14 -4.75
CA THR A 326 -33.51 3.80 -6.01
C THR A 326 -32.31 3.14 -6.69
N GLU A 327 -31.51 2.39 -5.94
CA GLU A 327 -30.30 1.72 -6.44
C GLU A 327 -30.17 0.37 -5.73
N LEU A 328 -29.90 -0.70 -6.49
CA LEU A 328 -29.55 -2.01 -5.94
C LEU A 328 -28.40 -2.61 -6.73
N ARG A 329 -27.36 -3.02 -6.01
CA ARG A 329 -26.27 -3.85 -6.52
C ARG A 329 -26.07 -5.00 -5.55
N ARG A 330 -26.23 -6.23 -6.03
CA ARG A 330 -25.96 -7.43 -5.24
C ARG A 330 -24.47 -7.78 -5.22
N ALA A 331 -24.06 -8.55 -4.22
CA ALA A 331 -22.66 -8.96 -4.04
C ALA A 331 -22.17 -9.92 -5.15
N ASP A 332 -23.08 -10.68 -5.75
CA ASP A 332 -22.85 -11.67 -6.80
C ASP A 332 -23.00 -11.11 -8.23
N ALA A 333 -23.38 -9.84 -8.37
CA ALA A 333 -23.57 -9.21 -9.67
C ALA A 333 -22.30 -9.36 -10.55
N PRO A 334 -22.45 -9.65 -11.86
CA PRO A 334 -21.32 -9.81 -12.77
C PRO A 334 -20.38 -8.60 -12.70
N SER A 335 -19.08 -8.83 -12.75
CA SER A 335 -18.11 -7.74 -12.80
C SER A 335 -18.27 -6.96 -14.10
N GLY A 336 -18.40 -5.63 -14.02
CA GLY A 336 -18.46 -4.75 -15.19
C GLY A 336 -17.15 -4.71 -15.99
N ALA A 337 -17.11 -3.90 -17.04
CA ALA A 337 -16.02 -3.85 -18.03
C ALA A 337 -14.59 -3.54 -17.48
N ASP A 338 -14.42 -3.19 -16.21
CA ASP A 338 -13.13 -2.91 -15.57
C ASP A 338 -12.57 -4.07 -14.73
N VAL A 339 -12.87 -5.32 -15.13
CA VAL A 339 -12.42 -6.55 -14.43
C VAL A 339 -10.90 -6.57 -14.23
N ALA A 340 -10.14 -6.12 -15.24
CA ALA A 340 -8.68 -6.13 -15.20
C ALA A 340 -8.13 -5.22 -14.08
N HIS A 341 -8.63 -3.99 -13.94
CA HIS A 341 -8.22 -3.12 -12.84
C HIS A 341 -8.61 -3.70 -11.48
N GLY A 342 -9.85 -4.20 -11.35
CA GLY A 342 -10.32 -4.82 -10.11
C GLY A 342 -9.49 -6.04 -9.69
N VAL A 343 -9.03 -6.86 -10.64
CA VAL A 343 -8.11 -7.98 -10.37
C VAL A 343 -6.75 -7.47 -9.91
N MET A 344 -6.16 -6.50 -10.61
CA MET A 344 -4.84 -5.94 -10.24
C MET A 344 -4.87 -5.28 -8.86
N GLU A 345 -5.90 -4.51 -8.56
CA GLU A 345 -6.09 -3.87 -7.26
C GLU A 345 -6.14 -4.92 -6.14
N ARG A 346 -6.93 -5.99 -6.30
CA ARG A 346 -7.07 -7.04 -5.28
C ARG A 346 -5.83 -7.89 -5.12
N LEU A 347 -5.13 -8.18 -6.22
CA LEU A 347 -3.81 -8.79 -6.19
C LEU A 347 -2.86 -7.95 -5.35
N HIS A 348 -2.83 -6.63 -5.56
CA HIS A 348 -1.93 -5.76 -4.80
C HIS A 348 -2.32 -5.61 -3.33
N LEU A 349 -3.61 -5.36 -3.05
CA LEU A 349 -4.12 -5.09 -1.71
C LEU A 349 -4.30 -6.34 -0.84
N ALA A 350 -4.07 -7.53 -1.39
CA ALA A 350 -4.25 -8.82 -0.70
C ALA A 350 -5.63 -8.99 -0.04
N THR A 351 -6.68 -8.50 -0.73
CA THR A 351 -8.07 -8.54 -0.24
C THR A 351 -8.83 -9.81 -0.66
N TYR A 352 -8.11 -10.86 -1.07
CA TYR A 352 -8.65 -12.16 -1.48
C TYR A 352 -7.94 -13.30 -0.75
N GLY A 353 -8.44 -14.53 -0.85
CA GLY A 353 -7.76 -15.74 -0.33
C GLY A 353 -7.65 -15.87 1.19
N GLY A 354 -8.25 -14.95 1.95
CA GLY A 354 -8.35 -15.04 3.41
C GLY A 354 -7.01 -14.93 4.16
N TRP A 355 -6.97 -15.44 5.39
CA TRP A 355 -5.81 -15.35 6.28
C TRP A 355 -4.55 -16.08 5.79
N PRO A 356 -4.61 -17.31 5.23
CA PRO A 356 -3.41 -17.99 4.73
C PRO A 356 -2.69 -17.17 3.67
N LEU A 357 -3.44 -16.54 2.75
CA LEU A 357 -2.87 -15.74 1.70
C LEU A 357 -2.25 -14.45 2.24
N ARG A 358 -2.88 -13.78 3.21
CA ARG A 358 -2.29 -12.62 3.90
C ARG A 358 -0.94 -12.96 4.54
N TRP A 359 -0.82 -14.12 5.19
CA TRP A 359 0.46 -14.58 5.73
C TRP A 359 1.49 -14.89 4.65
N MET A 360 1.09 -15.48 3.52
CA MET A 360 1.99 -15.70 2.38
C MET A 360 2.50 -14.36 1.81
N TYR A 361 1.61 -13.38 1.62
CA TYR A 361 1.96 -12.02 1.19
C TYR A 361 2.90 -11.35 2.18
N PHE A 362 2.67 -11.53 3.48
CA PHE A 362 3.56 -11.02 4.52
C PHE A 362 4.95 -11.65 4.44
N LEU A 363 5.05 -12.97 4.32
CA LEU A 363 6.32 -13.68 4.24
C LEU A 363 7.09 -13.33 2.95
N PHE A 364 6.41 -13.27 1.80
CA PHE A 364 7.04 -12.91 0.53
C PHE A 364 7.38 -11.41 0.46
N GLY A 365 6.58 -10.53 1.06
CA GLY A 365 6.89 -9.11 1.22
C GLY A 365 8.13 -8.89 2.10
N LEU A 366 8.23 -9.63 3.22
CA LEU A 366 9.42 -9.60 4.07
C LEU A 366 10.64 -10.17 3.36
N ALA A 367 10.49 -11.27 2.62
CA ALA A 367 11.57 -11.83 1.80
C ALA A 367 12.02 -10.84 0.69
N GLY A 368 11.09 -10.10 0.08
CA GLY A 368 11.41 -9.00 -0.85
C GLY A 368 12.18 -7.87 -0.17
N THR A 369 11.77 -7.47 1.04
CA THR A 369 12.49 -6.49 1.87
C THR A 369 13.93 -6.97 2.14
N VAL A 370 14.09 -8.24 2.53
CA VAL A 370 15.41 -8.86 2.77
C VAL A 370 16.23 -8.94 1.47
N MET A 371 15.62 -9.27 0.33
CA MET A 371 16.30 -9.31 -0.97
C MET A 371 16.88 -7.93 -1.34
N ILE A 372 16.11 -6.86 -1.16
CA ILE A 372 16.57 -5.48 -1.42
C ILE A 372 17.68 -5.09 -0.43
N ALA A 373 17.46 -5.36 0.86
CA ALA A 373 18.42 -5.09 1.93
C ALA A 373 19.77 -5.80 1.69
N THR A 374 19.73 -7.10 1.37
CA THR A 374 20.92 -7.90 1.07
C THR A 374 21.65 -7.40 -0.16
N GLY A 375 20.93 -6.96 -1.20
CA GLY A 375 21.53 -6.35 -2.40
C GLY A 375 22.31 -5.07 -2.09
N ALA A 376 21.73 -4.17 -1.28
CA ALA A 376 22.36 -2.92 -0.84
C ALA A 376 23.59 -3.17 0.05
N VAL A 377 23.51 -4.14 0.96
CA VAL A 377 24.65 -4.56 1.81
C VAL A 377 25.75 -5.21 0.96
N LEU A 378 25.40 -6.10 0.04
CA LEU A 378 26.36 -6.76 -0.85
C LEU A 378 27.12 -5.76 -1.72
N TYR A 379 26.45 -4.70 -2.20
CA TYR A 379 27.10 -3.59 -2.89
C TYR A 379 28.20 -2.97 -2.04
N ALA A 380 27.87 -2.59 -0.80
CA ALA A 380 28.82 -1.96 0.12
C ALA A 380 30.01 -2.89 0.44
N VAL A 381 29.75 -4.17 0.74
CA VAL A 381 30.77 -5.18 1.02
C VAL A 381 31.71 -5.37 -0.18
N LYS A 382 31.15 -5.51 -1.39
CA LYS A 382 31.95 -5.72 -2.61
C LYS A 382 32.78 -4.50 -2.98
N ARG A 383 32.25 -3.29 -2.78
CA ARG A 383 32.95 -2.02 -2.99
C ARG A 383 34.05 -1.77 -1.97
N ARG A 384 33.92 -2.29 -0.75
CA ARG A 384 34.99 -2.25 0.24
C ARG A 384 36.14 -3.19 -0.13
N ALA A 385 35.81 -4.39 -0.65
CA ALA A 385 36.80 -5.40 -1.04
C ALA A 385 37.54 -5.06 -2.35
N ARG A 386 36.90 -4.32 -3.25
CA ARG A 386 37.52 -3.81 -4.48
C ARG A 386 38.04 -2.42 -4.21
N HIS A 387 39.35 -2.19 -4.33
CA HIS A 387 40.00 -0.88 -4.18
C HIS A 387 39.64 0.10 -5.31
N ASP A 388 38.35 0.22 -5.62
CA ASP A 388 37.77 0.98 -6.72
C ASP A 388 37.59 2.44 -6.27
N GLY A 389 38.60 3.27 -6.50
CA GLY A 389 38.63 4.72 -6.29
C GLY A 389 37.78 5.49 -7.30
N ALA A 390 36.56 5.01 -7.59
CA ALA A 390 35.67 5.60 -8.60
C ALA A 390 35.31 7.07 -8.33
N PHE A 391 35.48 7.52 -7.09
CA PHE A 391 35.26 8.90 -6.65
C PHE A 391 36.54 9.59 -6.15
N GLY A 392 37.73 9.03 -6.41
CA GLY A 392 39.01 9.58 -5.96
C GLY A 392 39.05 9.76 -4.44
N ALA A 393 39.48 10.93 -3.97
CA ALA A 393 39.55 11.29 -2.55
C ALA A 393 38.20 11.22 -1.80
N ALA A 394 37.07 11.40 -2.51
CA ALA A 394 35.73 11.32 -1.90
C ALA A 394 35.22 9.87 -1.70
N THR A 395 35.96 8.87 -2.16
CA THR A 395 35.53 7.45 -2.10
C THR A 395 35.21 6.97 -0.68
N PRO A 396 36.03 7.26 0.37
CA PRO A 396 35.72 6.85 1.73
C PRO A 396 34.44 7.48 2.28
N VAL A 397 34.20 8.77 1.97
CA VAL A 397 32.99 9.49 2.39
C VAL A 397 31.75 8.90 1.72
N PHE A 398 31.79 8.68 0.40
CA PHE A 398 30.68 8.06 -0.32
C PHE A 398 30.35 6.67 0.22
N GLN A 399 31.36 5.82 0.46
CA GLN A 399 31.15 4.49 1.03
C GLN A 399 30.55 4.58 2.44
N ARG A 400 31.02 5.52 3.25
CA ARG A 400 30.47 5.75 4.59
C ARG A 400 28.99 6.14 4.54
N VAL A 401 28.62 7.05 3.63
CA VAL A 401 27.22 7.46 3.43
C VAL A 401 26.36 6.27 3.01
N VAL A 402 26.81 5.47 2.04
CA VAL A 402 26.08 4.25 1.59
C VAL A 402 25.87 3.28 2.76
N GLU A 403 26.89 3.06 3.58
CA GLU A 403 26.80 2.15 4.74
C GLU A 403 25.85 2.70 5.82
N SER A 404 25.88 4.00 6.09
CA SER A 404 24.96 4.64 7.03
C SER A 404 23.52 4.60 6.54
N LEU A 405 23.28 4.84 5.24
CA LEU A 405 21.96 4.73 4.63
C LEU A 405 21.43 3.29 4.65
N ASN A 406 22.30 2.29 4.45
CA ASN A 406 21.92 0.89 4.61
C ASN A 406 21.43 0.60 6.03
N VAL A 407 22.19 1.03 7.05
CA VAL A 407 21.80 0.85 8.47
C VAL A 407 20.45 1.52 8.75
N ALA A 408 20.30 2.80 8.36
CA ALA A 408 19.10 3.59 8.62
C ALA A 408 17.86 3.08 7.85
N ALA A 409 18.01 2.63 6.61
CA ALA A 409 16.90 2.09 5.83
C ALA A 409 16.41 0.73 6.37
N ILE A 410 17.34 -0.12 6.84
CA ILE A 410 17.05 -1.50 7.22
C ILE A 410 16.74 -1.61 8.72
N ALA A 411 17.73 -1.37 9.59
CA ALA A 411 17.55 -1.43 11.03
C ALA A 411 16.79 -0.20 11.56
N GLY A 412 17.14 0.98 11.06
CA GLY A 412 16.47 2.23 11.43
C GLY A 412 14.99 2.25 11.04
N GLY A 413 14.64 1.69 9.87
CA GLY A 413 13.24 1.51 9.45
C GLY A 413 12.45 0.64 10.42
N ALA A 414 13.03 -0.48 10.89
CA ALA A 414 12.41 -1.33 11.90
C ALA A 414 12.24 -0.62 13.25
N VAL A 415 13.26 0.15 13.70
CA VAL A 415 13.17 0.99 14.90
C VAL A 415 12.04 2.01 14.78
N ALA A 416 11.93 2.69 13.64
CA ALA A 416 10.88 3.67 13.39
C ALA A 416 9.48 3.02 13.43
N CYS A 417 9.31 1.85 12.80
CA CYS A 417 8.06 1.10 12.84
C CYS A 417 7.64 0.76 14.26
N ILE A 418 8.54 0.29 15.14
CA ILE A 418 8.15 -0.04 16.52
C ILE A 418 8.00 1.22 17.39
N ALA A 419 8.78 2.27 17.14
CA ALA A 419 8.61 3.57 17.82
C ALA A 419 7.23 4.19 17.56
N TYR A 420 6.65 3.98 16.36
CA TYR A 420 5.27 4.37 16.05
C TYR A 420 4.24 3.71 16.99
N PHE A 421 4.41 2.43 17.32
CA PHE A 421 3.54 1.72 18.27
C PHE A 421 3.73 2.25 19.70
N HIS A 422 4.96 2.58 20.10
CA HIS A 422 5.23 3.25 21.38
C HIS A 422 4.61 4.65 21.44
N GLY A 423 4.70 5.44 20.38
CA GLY A 423 4.00 6.73 20.27
C GLY A 423 2.50 6.58 20.48
N ASN A 424 1.91 5.54 19.91
CA ASN A 424 0.51 5.19 20.14
C ASN A 424 0.21 4.82 21.61
N ARG A 425 1.13 4.25 22.38
CA ARG A 425 0.89 3.96 23.80
C ARG A 425 1.12 5.18 24.71
N LEU A 426 2.16 5.96 24.42
CA LEU A 426 2.65 7.01 25.31
C LEU A 426 1.93 8.37 25.15
N ILE A 427 1.42 8.70 23.95
CA ILE A 427 0.70 9.96 23.74
C ILE A 427 -0.70 9.86 24.38
N PRO A 428 -1.17 10.82 25.21
CA PRO A 428 -2.52 10.78 25.82
C PRO A 428 -3.65 10.56 24.79
N ALA A 429 -4.74 9.88 25.20
CA ALA A 429 -5.81 9.45 24.29
C ALA A 429 -6.59 10.63 23.67
N ASP A 430 -6.69 11.72 24.42
CA ASP A 430 -7.37 12.97 24.13
C ASP A 430 -6.47 14.03 23.45
N TRP A 431 -5.20 13.69 23.18
CA TRP A 431 -4.25 14.63 22.63
C TRP A 431 -4.70 15.20 21.26
N PRO A 432 -4.68 16.52 21.04
CA PRO A 432 -5.05 17.12 19.77
C PRO A 432 -4.21 16.59 18.61
N ALA A 433 -4.88 16.23 17.51
CA ALA A 433 -4.24 15.68 16.32
C ALA A 433 -3.30 14.48 16.59
N ARG A 434 -3.63 13.66 17.60
CA ARG A 434 -2.85 12.50 18.05
C ARG A 434 -2.30 11.63 16.92
N GLY A 435 -3.12 11.28 15.93
CA GLY A 435 -2.68 10.47 14.78
C GLY A 435 -1.52 11.10 14.00
N GLN A 436 -1.46 12.43 13.89
CA GLN A 436 -0.35 13.13 13.26
C GLN A 436 0.92 13.07 14.12
N TRP A 437 0.78 13.12 15.45
CA TRP A 437 1.89 12.94 16.36
C TRP A 437 2.46 11.52 16.32
N GLU A 438 1.63 10.49 16.17
CA GLU A 438 2.09 9.11 15.94
C GLU A 438 3.02 9.06 14.70
N ILE A 439 2.59 9.68 13.59
CA ILE A 439 3.38 9.78 12.36
C ILE A 439 4.69 10.57 12.58
N ARG A 440 4.65 11.67 13.34
CA ARG A 440 5.87 12.43 13.69
C ARG A 440 6.85 11.60 14.49
N VAL A 441 6.39 10.80 15.45
CA VAL A 441 7.26 9.89 16.23
C VAL A 441 7.98 8.91 15.31
N PHE A 442 7.29 8.35 14.32
CA PHE A 442 7.90 7.49 13.30
C PHE A 442 9.06 8.22 12.57
N PHE A 443 8.80 9.40 11.99
CA PHE A 443 9.81 10.12 11.21
C PHE A 443 10.95 10.67 12.06
N LEU A 444 10.67 11.12 13.28
CA LEU A 444 11.70 11.57 14.22
C LEU A 444 12.60 10.41 14.65
N ALA A 445 12.03 9.24 14.95
CA ALA A 445 12.79 8.04 15.25
C ALA A 445 13.65 7.61 14.05
N TRP A 446 13.09 7.66 12.83
CA TRP A 446 13.83 7.32 11.63
C TRP A 446 14.98 8.29 11.36
N LEU A 447 14.74 9.60 11.48
CA LEU A 447 15.79 10.63 11.38
C LEU A 447 16.87 10.44 12.44
N ALA A 448 16.49 10.16 13.69
CA ALA A 448 17.44 9.87 14.77
C ALA A 448 18.30 8.64 14.46
N THR A 449 17.72 7.59 13.86
CA THR A 449 18.48 6.42 13.43
C THR A 449 19.45 6.74 12.28
N LEU A 450 19.10 7.64 11.37
CA LEU A 450 20.00 8.10 10.32
C LEU A 450 21.18 8.90 10.90
N LEU A 451 20.91 9.88 11.75
CA LEU A 451 21.93 10.68 12.42
C LEU A 451 22.87 9.78 13.24
N HIS A 452 22.30 8.85 14.00
CA HIS A 452 23.06 7.83 14.71
C HIS A 452 23.97 7.01 13.77
N ALA A 453 23.44 6.53 12.64
CA ALA A 453 24.22 5.75 11.68
C ALA A 453 25.34 6.54 11.01
N LEU A 454 25.19 7.86 10.84
CA LEU A 454 26.23 8.77 10.32
C LEU A 454 27.34 9.01 11.34
N LEU A 455 27.00 9.10 12.63
CA LEU A 455 27.94 9.39 13.71
C LEU A 455 28.65 8.13 14.26
N ARG A 456 28.05 6.94 14.13
CA ARG A 456 28.58 5.69 14.72
C ARG A 456 29.22 4.76 13.70
N PRO A 457 30.37 4.12 14.00
CA PRO A 457 30.96 3.12 13.11
C PRO A 457 29.92 2.07 12.66
N PRO A 458 29.86 1.70 11.37
CA PRO A 458 28.78 0.88 10.81
C PRO A 458 28.49 -0.41 11.58
N SER A 459 29.52 -1.14 12.03
CA SER A 459 29.32 -2.39 12.79
C SER A 459 28.63 -2.17 14.13
N ARG A 460 28.98 -1.08 14.83
CA ARG A 460 28.31 -0.69 16.08
C ARG A 460 26.90 -0.20 15.79
N ALA A 461 26.73 0.61 14.74
CA ALA A 461 25.43 1.14 14.35
C ALA A 461 24.40 0.04 14.07
N TRP A 462 24.79 -1.03 13.36
CA TRP A 462 23.95 -2.21 13.14
C TRP A 462 23.52 -2.88 14.46
N ARG A 463 24.48 -3.17 15.35
CA ARG A 463 24.20 -3.82 16.63
C ARG A 463 23.30 -2.97 17.51
N GLU A 464 23.59 -1.68 17.61
CA GLU A 464 22.87 -0.73 18.47
C GLU A 464 21.43 -0.53 17.98
N GLN A 465 21.21 -0.38 16.68
CA GLN A 465 19.84 -0.23 16.15
C GLN A 465 19.02 -1.51 16.19
N PHE A 466 19.60 -2.67 15.91
CA PHE A 466 18.89 -3.94 16.13
C PHE A 466 18.63 -4.19 17.62
N GLY A 467 19.57 -3.85 18.50
CA GLY A 467 19.37 -3.91 19.95
C GLY A 467 18.24 -2.99 20.40
N MET A 468 18.16 -1.78 19.85
CA MET A 468 17.07 -0.84 20.12
C MET A 468 15.72 -1.38 19.60
N ALA A 469 15.67 -1.90 18.38
CA ALA A 469 14.46 -2.53 17.85
C ALA A 469 14.00 -3.70 18.73
N ALA A 470 14.93 -4.54 19.19
CA ALA A 470 14.66 -5.64 20.10
C ALA A 470 14.09 -5.15 21.43
N LEU A 471 14.74 -4.16 22.06
CA LEU A 471 14.30 -3.55 23.31
C LEU A 471 12.89 -2.97 23.18
N LEU A 472 12.62 -2.20 22.13
CA LEU A 472 11.32 -1.59 21.88
C LEU A 472 10.24 -2.66 21.63
N CYS A 473 10.53 -3.71 20.86
CA CYS A 473 9.58 -4.80 20.64
C CYS A 473 9.25 -5.55 21.94
N LEU A 474 10.27 -5.93 22.71
CA LEU A 474 10.10 -6.72 23.94
C LEU A 474 9.45 -5.91 25.07
N SER A 475 9.67 -4.59 25.11
CA SER A 475 9.04 -3.71 26.09
C SER A 475 7.62 -3.26 25.72
N LEU A 476 7.18 -3.42 24.47
CA LEU A 476 5.88 -2.90 24.03
C LEU A 476 4.68 -3.47 24.82
N PRO A 477 4.59 -4.79 25.11
CA PRO A 477 3.48 -5.33 25.92
C PRO A 477 3.46 -4.77 27.35
N LEU A 478 4.65 -4.53 27.93
CA LEU A 478 4.76 -3.92 29.26
C LEU A 478 4.26 -2.48 29.24
N VAL A 479 4.74 -1.66 28.29
CA VAL A 479 4.30 -0.27 28.13
C VAL A 479 2.79 -0.20 27.90
N LYS A 480 2.23 -1.13 27.13
CA LYS A 480 0.80 -1.22 26.92
C LYS A 480 0.04 -1.58 28.19
N GLY A 481 0.48 -2.59 28.93
CA GLY A 481 -0.11 -2.96 30.21
C GLY A 481 -0.18 -1.78 31.18
N LEU A 482 0.89 -1.00 31.27
CA LEU A 482 0.98 0.18 32.12
C LEU A 482 0.11 1.36 31.64
N THR A 483 -0.11 1.52 30.34
CA THR A 483 -0.84 2.67 29.77
C THR A 483 -2.33 2.43 29.55
N THR A 484 -2.74 1.20 29.26
CA THR A 484 -4.14 0.88 28.94
C THR A 484 -4.76 -0.16 29.87
N GLY A 485 -3.99 -0.76 30.79
CA GLY A 485 -4.45 -1.88 31.62
C GLY A 485 -4.74 -3.18 30.85
N GLN A 486 -4.45 -3.20 29.55
CA GLN A 486 -4.67 -4.35 28.66
C GLN A 486 -3.34 -5.06 28.41
N SER A 487 -3.35 -6.38 28.44
CA SER A 487 -2.21 -7.25 28.15
C SER A 487 -2.62 -8.45 27.30
N ILE A 488 -1.64 -9.20 26.79
CA ILE A 488 -1.89 -10.46 26.08
C ILE A 488 -2.84 -11.39 26.84
N HIS A 489 -2.73 -11.46 28.17
CA HIS A 489 -3.62 -12.26 29.02
C HIS A 489 -5.07 -11.75 29.01
N THR A 490 -5.27 -10.42 29.01
CA THR A 490 -6.62 -9.85 28.91
C THR A 490 -7.27 -10.14 27.57
N TYR A 491 -6.49 -10.16 26.48
CA TYR A 491 -7.00 -10.49 25.15
C TYR A 491 -7.41 -11.94 25.03
N VAL A 492 -6.56 -12.87 25.49
CA VAL A 492 -6.87 -14.30 25.47
C VAL A 492 -8.14 -14.58 26.29
N ARG A 493 -8.27 -13.98 27.48
CA ARG A 493 -9.49 -14.11 28.30
C ARG A 493 -10.74 -13.52 27.64
N ALA A 494 -10.58 -12.45 26.86
CA ALA A 494 -11.66 -11.81 26.12
C ALA A 494 -11.93 -12.46 24.76
N GLY A 495 -11.18 -13.49 24.36
CA GLY A 495 -11.28 -14.10 23.03
C GLY A 495 -10.75 -13.23 21.88
N ASP A 496 -10.04 -12.12 22.16
CA ASP A 496 -9.49 -11.21 21.15
C ASP A 496 -8.17 -11.75 20.58
N VAL A 497 -8.28 -12.83 19.79
CA VAL A 497 -7.15 -13.51 19.16
C VAL A 497 -6.35 -12.56 18.26
N ILE A 498 -7.02 -11.59 17.61
CA ILE A 498 -6.36 -10.64 16.72
C ILE A 498 -5.40 -9.75 17.52
N ALA A 499 -5.86 -9.10 18.58
CA ALA A 499 -4.99 -8.25 19.40
C ALA A 499 -3.87 -9.05 20.06
N ALA A 500 -4.14 -10.27 20.53
CA ALA A 500 -3.12 -11.16 21.08
C ALA A 500 -2.05 -11.53 20.03
N SER A 501 -2.47 -11.82 18.79
CA SER A 501 -1.55 -12.19 17.71
C SER A 501 -0.59 -11.06 17.34
N VAL A 502 -1.04 -9.80 17.38
CA VAL A 502 -0.20 -8.63 17.11
C VAL A 502 0.94 -8.53 18.14
N GLU A 503 0.65 -8.73 19.42
CA GLU A 503 1.71 -8.75 20.46
C GLU A 503 2.65 -9.94 20.28
N GLY A 504 2.12 -11.11 19.96
CA GLY A 504 2.93 -12.29 19.69
C GLY A 504 3.93 -12.05 18.54
N VAL A 505 3.48 -11.47 17.43
CA VAL A 505 4.35 -11.13 16.29
C VAL A 505 5.39 -10.09 16.68
N VAL A 506 5.03 -9.07 17.46
CA VAL A 506 5.99 -8.06 17.95
C VAL A 506 7.05 -8.69 18.83
N LEU A 507 6.68 -9.60 19.75
CA LEU A 507 7.62 -10.31 20.61
C LEU A 507 8.56 -11.21 19.80
N LEU A 508 8.04 -11.96 18.83
CA LEU A 508 8.86 -12.77 17.92
C LEU A 508 9.84 -11.91 17.12
N ALA A 509 9.39 -10.75 16.63
CA ALA A 509 10.26 -9.79 15.97
C ALA A 509 11.34 -9.25 16.93
N GLY A 510 11.00 -9.00 18.20
CA GLY A 510 11.95 -8.62 19.23
C GLY A 510 13.06 -9.64 19.46
N LEU A 511 12.70 -10.92 19.55
CA LEU A 511 13.67 -12.03 19.65
C LEU A 511 14.55 -12.14 18.40
N LEU A 512 13.97 -11.98 17.21
CA LEU A 512 14.71 -11.95 15.95
C LEU A 512 15.72 -10.79 15.92
N PHE A 513 15.31 -9.58 16.29
CA PHE A 513 16.20 -8.43 16.33
C PHE A 513 17.31 -8.58 17.38
N LEU A 514 17.01 -9.20 18.53
CA LEU A 514 18.01 -9.51 19.55
C LEU A 514 19.09 -10.47 18.99
N TRP A 515 18.66 -11.51 18.28
CA TRP A 515 19.56 -12.43 17.60
C TRP A 515 20.40 -11.73 16.52
N LEU A 516 19.78 -10.87 15.71
CA LEU A 516 20.47 -10.07 14.68
C LEU A 516 21.52 -9.12 15.29
N ALA A 517 21.20 -8.46 16.41
CA ALA A 517 22.15 -7.62 17.14
C ALA A 517 23.37 -8.42 17.61
N GLY A 518 23.15 -9.63 18.15
CA GLY A 518 24.22 -10.54 18.56
C GLY A 518 25.11 -11.00 17.40
N LYS A 519 24.55 -11.21 16.20
CA LYS A 519 25.30 -11.54 14.99
C LYS A 519 26.08 -10.35 14.44
N ALA A 520 25.48 -9.16 14.40
CA ALA A 520 26.12 -7.94 13.93
C ALA A 520 27.36 -7.58 14.78
N GLY A 521 27.31 -7.83 16.09
CA GLY A 521 28.43 -7.58 17.01
C GLY A 521 29.69 -8.43 16.79
N ARG A 522 29.59 -9.54 16.04
CA ARG A 522 30.72 -10.45 15.75
C ARG A 522 31.50 -10.06 14.49
N ALA A 523 30.96 -9.16 13.66
CA ALA A 523 31.61 -8.75 12.42
C ALA A 523 32.68 -7.67 12.69
N ARG A 524 33.95 -7.97 12.38
CA ARG A 524 35.04 -6.99 12.46
C ARG A 524 34.87 -5.97 11.32
N TRP A 525 34.78 -4.69 11.67
CA TRP A 525 34.77 -3.58 10.70
C TRP A 525 36.21 -3.10 10.48
N SER A 526 36.66 -3.14 9.23
CA SER A 526 37.92 -2.49 8.82
C SER A 526 37.61 -1.23 8.02
N PRO A 527 38.31 -0.11 8.25
CA PRO A 527 38.10 1.11 7.50
C PRO A 527 38.37 0.88 6.01
N PRO A 528 37.62 1.56 5.12
CA PRO A 528 37.86 1.48 3.69
C PRO A 528 39.24 2.07 3.36
N LEU A 529 40.08 1.27 2.69
CA LEU A 529 41.40 1.70 2.25
C LEU A 529 41.28 2.67 1.07
N ALA A 530 42.22 3.61 0.95
CA ALA A 530 42.29 4.53 -0.18
C ALA A 530 42.35 3.76 -1.51
N GLY A 531 41.53 4.16 -2.49
CA GLY A 531 41.44 3.49 -3.78
C GLY A 531 42.72 3.69 -4.60
N ARG A 532 43.25 2.60 -5.18
CA ARG A 532 44.46 2.60 -6.04
C ARG A 532 44.15 2.66 -7.54
N THR A 533 42.86 2.71 -7.90
CA THR A 533 42.43 2.73 -9.31
C THR A 533 42.27 4.15 -9.83
N PRO A 534 42.63 4.39 -11.11
CA PRO A 534 42.52 5.71 -11.71
C PRO A 534 41.05 6.19 -11.74
N PRO A 535 40.81 7.51 -11.60
CA PRO A 535 39.48 8.08 -11.65
C PRO A 535 38.79 7.78 -12.99
N ALA A 536 37.45 7.82 -12.98
CA ALA A 536 36.69 7.64 -14.20
C ALA A 536 37.09 8.69 -15.25
N PRO A 537 37.09 8.36 -16.56
CA PRO A 537 37.47 9.29 -17.61
C PRO A 537 36.65 10.59 -17.57
N PRO A 538 37.23 11.75 -17.96
CA PRO A 538 36.49 12.99 -18.11
C PRO A 538 35.21 12.81 -18.94
N GLY A 539 34.11 13.43 -18.52
CA GLY A 539 32.81 13.33 -19.18
C GLY A 539 32.12 11.96 -19.10
N TYR A 540 32.67 10.95 -18.39
CA TYR A 540 31.95 9.70 -18.13
C TYR A 540 30.61 9.94 -17.42
N ARG A 541 30.61 10.79 -16.39
CA ARG A 541 29.43 11.12 -15.57
C ARG A 541 28.34 11.80 -16.40
N TRP A 542 28.70 12.78 -17.22
CA TRP A 542 27.75 13.43 -18.14
C TRP A 542 27.18 12.48 -19.19
N ARG A 543 27.98 11.55 -19.71
CA ARG A 543 27.44 10.51 -20.62
C ARG A 543 26.46 9.56 -19.92
N VAL A 544 26.69 9.24 -18.65
CA VAL A 544 25.75 8.44 -17.86
C VAL A 544 24.49 9.24 -17.58
N LEU A 545 24.62 10.49 -17.11
CA LEU A 545 23.48 11.36 -16.83
C LEU A 545 22.62 11.59 -18.08
N ALA A 546 23.23 11.90 -19.22
CA ALA A 546 22.51 12.05 -20.49
C ALA A 546 21.76 10.78 -20.88
N ARG A 547 22.36 9.59 -20.69
CA ARG A 547 21.67 8.32 -20.94
C ARG A 547 20.51 8.08 -19.98
N VAL A 548 20.68 8.40 -18.70
CA VAL A 548 19.59 8.32 -17.71
C VAL A 548 18.47 9.26 -18.11
N ALA A 549 18.77 10.51 -18.46
CA ALA A 549 17.78 11.49 -18.92
C ALA A 549 17.02 11.01 -20.16
N VAL A 550 17.73 10.46 -21.16
CA VAL A 550 17.10 9.87 -22.35
C VAL A 550 16.23 8.66 -22.00
N ALA A 551 16.71 7.77 -21.14
CA ALA A 551 15.95 6.60 -20.70
C ALA A 551 14.69 7.00 -19.94
N VAL A 552 14.78 8.01 -19.08
CA VAL A 552 13.68 8.54 -18.27
C VAL A 552 12.69 9.28 -19.16
N VAL A 553 13.08 10.42 -19.75
CA VAL A 553 12.18 11.30 -20.49
C VAL A 553 11.76 10.68 -21.83
N GLY A 554 12.73 10.23 -22.62
CA GLY A 554 12.47 9.64 -23.92
C GLY A 554 11.76 8.29 -23.82
N GLY A 555 12.09 7.47 -22.82
CA GLY A 555 11.39 6.22 -22.57
C GLY A 555 9.93 6.44 -22.15
N TYR A 556 9.66 7.48 -21.33
CA TYR A 556 8.29 7.83 -20.93
C TYR A 556 7.47 8.32 -22.12
N ALA A 557 8.07 9.17 -22.98
CA ALA A 557 7.43 9.64 -24.21
C ALA A 557 7.09 8.47 -25.15
N LEU A 558 8.03 7.54 -25.38
CA LEU A 558 7.80 6.35 -26.18
C LEU A 558 6.68 5.49 -25.59
N ALA A 559 6.73 5.21 -24.28
CA ALA A 559 5.72 4.39 -23.62
C ALA A 559 4.32 5.00 -23.72
N THR A 560 4.21 6.31 -23.49
CA THR A 560 2.95 7.05 -23.59
C THR A 560 2.39 6.99 -25.00
N LEU A 561 3.20 7.27 -26.03
CA LEU A 561 2.74 7.26 -27.42
C LEU A 561 2.42 5.84 -27.91
N ALA A 562 3.23 4.84 -27.56
CA ALA A 562 2.97 3.45 -27.91
C ALA A 562 1.66 2.94 -27.27
N ALA A 563 1.42 3.26 -26.00
CA ALA A 563 0.18 2.93 -25.30
C ALA A 563 -1.03 3.62 -25.94
N THR A 564 -0.88 4.90 -26.32
CA THR A 564 -1.94 5.70 -26.95
C THR A 564 -2.29 5.14 -28.33
N ALA A 565 -1.29 4.86 -29.17
CA ALA A 565 -1.48 4.24 -30.48
C ALA A 565 -2.14 2.85 -30.36
N MET A 566 -1.72 2.05 -29.37
CA MET A 566 -2.32 0.75 -29.12
C MET A 566 -3.80 0.87 -28.70
N ALA A 567 -4.14 1.84 -27.85
CA ALA A 567 -5.53 2.07 -27.45
C ALA A 567 -6.42 2.52 -28.61
N GLN A 568 -5.93 3.42 -29.47
CA GLN A 568 -6.65 3.80 -30.70
C GLN A 568 -6.85 2.59 -31.62
N TRP A 569 -5.80 1.82 -31.87
CA TRP A 569 -5.86 0.64 -32.73
C TRP A 569 -6.84 -0.42 -32.21
N LEU A 570 -6.81 -0.72 -30.90
CA LEU A 570 -7.75 -1.66 -30.28
C LEU A 570 -9.19 -1.18 -30.40
N SER A 571 -9.43 0.13 -30.21
CA SER A 571 -10.77 0.70 -30.33
C SER A 571 -11.27 0.77 -31.78
N SER A 572 -10.38 1.03 -32.75
CA SER A 572 -10.75 1.18 -34.17
C SER A 572 -10.94 -0.15 -34.88
N ALA A 573 -10.25 -1.21 -34.44
CA ALA A 573 -10.35 -2.56 -35.02
C ALA A 573 -11.71 -3.25 -34.73
N GLY A 574 -12.63 -2.60 -34.01
CA GLY A 574 -14.01 -3.05 -33.79
C GLY A 574 -14.19 -4.21 -32.80
N GLY A 575 -13.12 -4.82 -32.30
CA GLY A 575 -13.16 -5.97 -31.40
C GLY A 575 -13.12 -5.66 -29.90
N VAL A 576 -12.82 -4.40 -29.51
CA VAL A 576 -12.62 -4.01 -28.10
C VAL A 576 -13.26 -2.65 -27.84
N GLY A 577 -14.13 -2.57 -26.83
CA GLY A 577 -14.76 -1.30 -26.42
C GLY A 577 -13.73 -0.28 -25.91
N ARG A 578 -14.00 1.03 -26.11
CA ARG A 578 -13.12 2.13 -25.68
C ARG A 578 -12.65 2.00 -24.22
N PRO A 579 -13.49 1.62 -23.23
CA PRO A 579 -13.03 1.49 -21.85
C PRO A 579 -11.94 0.44 -21.69
N VAL A 580 -12.10 -0.71 -22.34
CA VAL A 580 -11.13 -1.82 -22.28
C VAL A 580 -9.86 -1.45 -23.04
N ALA A 581 -9.98 -0.73 -24.15
CA ALA A 581 -8.83 -0.22 -24.90
C ALA A 581 -7.98 0.77 -24.08
N VAL A 582 -8.60 1.65 -23.29
CA VAL A 582 -7.89 2.52 -22.33
C VAL A 582 -7.11 1.68 -21.32
N VAL A 583 -7.77 0.70 -20.68
CA VAL A 583 -7.14 -0.15 -19.67
C VAL A 583 -5.95 -0.91 -20.26
N ALA A 584 -6.15 -1.61 -21.39
CA ALA A 584 -5.11 -2.39 -22.06
C ALA A 584 -3.94 -1.51 -22.51
N GLY A 585 -4.24 -0.38 -23.16
CA GLY A 585 -3.29 0.67 -23.52
C GLY A 585 -2.39 1.05 -22.36
N THR A 586 -3.02 1.45 -21.27
CA THR A 586 -2.33 2.05 -20.14
C THR A 586 -1.53 1.04 -19.32
N LEU A 587 -2.04 -0.19 -19.16
CA LEU A 587 -1.30 -1.26 -18.48
C LEU A 587 -0.02 -1.65 -19.25
N CYS A 588 -0.10 -1.79 -20.57
CA CYS A 588 1.08 -2.10 -21.40
C CYS A 588 2.13 -0.99 -21.38
N ALA A 589 1.76 0.26 -21.09
CA ALA A 589 2.69 1.38 -21.02
C ALA A 589 3.86 1.12 -20.05
N PHE A 590 3.62 0.46 -18.92
CA PHE A 590 4.68 0.17 -17.94
C PHE A 590 5.70 -0.85 -18.48
N LEU A 591 5.25 -1.83 -19.27
CA LEU A 591 6.13 -2.79 -19.94
C LEU A 591 6.93 -2.11 -21.05
N PHE A 592 6.27 -1.31 -21.90
CA PHE A 592 6.94 -0.50 -22.92
C PHE A 592 8.01 0.39 -22.29
N TYR A 593 7.69 0.99 -21.14
CA TYR A 593 8.64 1.86 -20.48
C TYR A 593 9.87 1.10 -19.94
N GLY A 594 9.65 -0.01 -19.24
CA GLY A 594 10.73 -0.86 -18.75
C GLY A 594 11.65 -1.35 -19.88
N VAL A 595 11.06 -1.79 -21.00
CA VAL A 595 11.80 -2.22 -22.20
C VAL A 595 12.57 -1.06 -22.82
N ALA A 596 11.98 0.12 -22.94
CA ALA A 596 12.64 1.31 -23.48
C ALA A 596 13.86 1.72 -22.65
N VAL A 597 13.75 1.71 -21.31
CA VAL A 597 14.88 1.96 -20.41
C VAL A 597 15.99 0.94 -20.66
N MET A 598 15.66 -0.36 -20.69
CA MET A 598 16.63 -1.41 -20.97
C MET A 598 17.29 -1.25 -22.35
N TRP A 599 16.52 -0.85 -23.37
CA TRP A 599 17.02 -0.61 -24.72
C TRP A 599 18.03 0.54 -24.78
N VAL A 600 17.77 1.66 -24.08
CA VAL A 600 18.69 2.80 -24.00
C VAL A 600 20.05 2.41 -23.42
N PHE A 601 20.08 1.47 -22.47
CA PHE A 601 21.31 0.95 -21.90
C PHE A 601 21.91 -0.22 -22.69
N ALA A 602 21.09 -0.97 -23.44
CA ALA A 602 21.53 -2.06 -24.29
C ALA A 602 22.24 -1.58 -25.55
N VAL A 603 21.83 -0.45 -26.16
CA VAL A 603 22.33 -0.01 -27.48
C VAL A 603 23.13 1.30 -27.38
N ARG A 604 24.20 1.43 -28.21
CA ARG A 604 25.11 2.59 -28.13
C ARG A 604 24.46 3.87 -28.67
N ARG A 605 23.79 3.79 -29.82
CA ARG A 605 23.06 4.88 -30.48
C ARG A 605 21.55 4.84 -30.21
N ALA A 606 21.13 4.22 -29.09
CA ALA A 606 19.72 4.01 -28.76
C ALA A 606 18.90 5.30 -28.79
N TRP A 607 19.49 6.44 -28.40
CA TRP A 607 18.82 7.73 -28.38
C TRP A 607 18.35 8.20 -29.78
N LEU A 608 19.11 7.91 -30.85
CA LEU A 608 18.72 8.26 -32.22
C LEU A 608 17.50 7.46 -32.66
N TYR A 609 17.53 6.15 -32.43
CA TYR A 609 16.41 5.27 -32.77
C TYR A 609 15.19 5.56 -31.91
N LEU A 610 15.39 5.89 -30.63
CA LEU A 610 14.32 6.30 -29.72
C LEU A 610 13.59 7.55 -30.24
N LEU A 611 14.33 8.58 -30.66
CA LEU A 611 13.75 9.79 -31.23
C LEU A 611 12.96 9.49 -32.52
N GLY A 612 13.52 8.66 -33.41
CA GLY A 612 12.83 8.23 -34.62
C GLY A 612 11.54 7.46 -34.33
N THR A 613 11.58 6.52 -33.38
CA THR A 613 10.40 5.76 -32.95
C THR A 613 9.35 6.65 -32.29
N VAL A 614 9.76 7.61 -31.44
CA VAL A 614 8.86 8.60 -30.85
C VAL A 614 8.19 9.44 -31.93
N GLY A 615 8.95 9.93 -32.93
CA GLY A 615 8.40 10.69 -34.04
C GLY A 615 7.39 9.89 -34.87
N LEU A 616 7.71 8.62 -35.18
CA LEU A 616 6.81 7.73 -35.89
C LEU A 616 5.51 7.47 -35.10
N LEU A 617 5.62 7.16 -33.81
CA LEU A 617 4.45 6.92 -32.96
C LEU A 617 3.60 8.19 -32.79
N ALA A 618 4.23 9.37 -32.69
CA ALA A 618 3.50 10.64 -32.65
C ALA A 618 2.71 10.87 -33.94
N ALA A 619 3.30 10.58 -35.11
CA ALA A 619 2.61 10.66 -36.40
C ALA A 619 1.44 9.67 -36.49
N LEU A 620 1.62 8.44 -35.99
CA LEU A 620 0.54 7.43 -35.94
C LEU A 620 -0.61 7.86 -35.02
N VAL A 621 -0.30 8.36 -33.82
CA VAL A 621 -1.31 8.84 -32.88
C VAL A 621 -2.09 10.02 -33.45
N TRP A 622 -1.39 10.94 -34.12
CA TRP A 622 -2.00 12.09 -34.80
C TRP A 622 -2.90 11.65 -35.95
N ALA A 623 -2.44 10.73 -36.81
CA ALA A 623 -3.24 10.22 -37.93
C ALA A 623 -4.48 9.42 -37.49
N GLY A 624 -4.42 8.75 -36.33
CA GLY A 624 -5.53 7.99 -35.76
C GLY A 624 -6.49 8.81 -34.88
N GLY A 625 -6.20 10.08 -34.62
CA GLY A 625 -6.95 10.95 -33.69
C GLY A 625 -7.95 11.89 -34.37
N GLY A 626 -8.59 11.44 -35.46
CA GLY A 626 -9.62 12.18 -36.20
C GLY A 626 -10.93 12.35 -35.43
#